data_AF-A0A920GHP3-F1
#
_entry.id   AF-A0A920GHP3-F1
#
_cell.length_a   1.000
_cell.length_b   1.000
_cell.length_c   1.000
_cell.angle_alpha   90.00
_cell.angle_beta   90.00
_cell.angle_gamma   90.00
#
_symmetry.space_group_name_H-M   'P 1'
#
loop_
_entity.id
_entity.type
_entity.pdbx_description
1 polymer ?
#
loop_
_entity_poly.entity_id
_entity_poly.type
_entity_poly.pdbx_seq_one_letter_code
_entity_poly.pdbx_strand_id
1 'polypeptide(L)'
;MVISGANILNIKKYKLSLFRQVIIFHLMAITSWAQIGHMKDKLIDDDLIKYYTGFSVSIFMFGMTGTLIGFYIGDIISNEILRILIFITPLYILLLVVNSKETFNKISVYLGGLLVIIFYPIAGTWSILISGIFGGSIALLLTYKLKK
;
A
#
# COMPACT_ATOMS: atom_id res chain seq x y z
N MET A 1 -0.34 -5.16 -4.68
CA MET A 1 -0.18 -3.72 -5.02
C MET A 1 0.43 -3.52 -6.39
N VAL A 2 1.66 -3.99 -6.65
CA VAL A 2 2.35 -3.80 -7.95
C VAL A 2 1.51 -4.23 -9.16
N ILE A 3 0.93 -5.44 -9.12
CA ILE A 3 0.07 -5.95 -10.20
C ILE A 3 -1.17 -5.05 -10.43
N SER A 4 -1.82 -4.63 -9.34
CA SER A 4 -2.96 -3.72 -9.40
C SER A 4 -2.56 -2.33 -9.93
N GLY A 5 -1.42 -1.79 -9.47
CA GLY A 5 -0.86 -0.53 -9.95
C GLY A 5 -0.50 -0.59 -11.43
N ALA A 6 0.10 -1.70 -11.89
CA ALA A 6 0.39 -1.92 -13.31
C ALA A 6 -0.86 -1.90 -14.18
N ASN A 7 -1.96 -2.49 -13.69
CA ASN A 7 -3.26 -2.47 -14.35
C ASN A 7 -3.90 -1.08 -14.33
N ILE A 8 -3.77 -0.33 -13.23
CA ILE A 8 -4.25 1.06 -13.11
C ILE A 8 -3.52 1.96 -14.11
N LEU A 9 -2.20 1.82 -14.22
CA LEU A 9 -1.35 2.60 -15.13
C LEU A 9 -1.38 2.11 -16.59
N ASN A 10 -2.08 1.01 -16.87
CA ASN A 10 -2.19 0.42 -18.21
C ASN A 10 -0.83 0.21 -18.91
N ILE A 11 0.20 -0.21 -18.17
CA ILE A 11 1.60 -0.26 -18.65
C ILE A 11 1.78 -1.14 -19.89
N LYS A 12 0.93 -2.16 -20.06
CA LYS A 12 0.95 -3.04 -21.24
C LYS A 12 0.73 -2.28 -22.56
N LYS A 13 -0.02 -1.17 -22.54
CA LYS A 13 -0.25 -0.30 -23.71
C LYS A 13 1.05 0.31 -24.25
N TYR A 14 1.97 0.65 -23.36
CA TYR A 14 3.16 1.45 -23.71
C TYR A 14 4.38 0.62 -24.15
N LYS A 15 4.29 -0.72 -24.15
CA LYS A 15 5.38 -1.65 -24.55
C LYS A 15 6.76 -1.23 -24.04
N LEU A 16 6.85 -0.84 -22.77
CA LEU A 16 8.09 -0.31 -22.18
C LEU A 16 9.17 -1.39 -22.09
N SER A 17 10.45 -1.00 -22.17
CA SER A 17 11.58 -1.89 -21.89
C SER A 17 11.57 -2.41 -20.45
N LEU A 18 12.12 -3.59 -20.22
CA LEU A 18 12.14 -4.22 -18.89
C LEU A 18 12.75 -3.32 -17.81
N PHE A 19 13.87 -2.65 -18.13
CA PHE A 19 14.52 -1.74 -17.20
C PHE A 19 13.60 -0.59 -16.74
N ARG A 20 12.85 0.00 -17.67
CA ARG A 20 11.93 1.09 -17.36
C ARG A 20 10.74 0.60 -16.54
N GLN A 21 10.25 -0.61 -16.79
CA GLN A 21 9.22 -1.24 -15.96
C GLN A 21 9.71 -1.48 -14.54
N VAL A 22 10.94 -1.98 -14.38
CA VAL A 22 11.55 -2.20 -13.06
C VAL A 22 11.63 -0.90 -12.26
N ILE A 23 12.09 0.20 -12.86
CA ILE A 23 12.15 1.51 -12.19
C ILE A 23 10.75 1.99 -11.78
N ILE A 24 9.78 1.92 -12.71
CA ILE A 24 8.40 2.34 -12.44
C ILE A 24 7.82 1.54 -11.28
N PHE A 25 8.04 0.22 -11.24
CA PHE A 25 7.52 -0.63 -10.16
C PHE A 25 8.31 -0.51 -8.86
N HIS A 26 9.60 -0.20 -8.90
CA HIS A 26 10.39 0.06 -7.71
C HIS A 26 9.86 1.28 -6.94
N LEU A 27 9.38 2.30 -7.65
CA LEU A 27 8.77 3.49 -7.06
C LEU A 27 7.31 3.29 -6.58
N MET A 28 6.75 2.08 -6.75
CA MET A 28 5.35 1.80 -6.42
C MET A 28 5.17 1.54 -4.93
N ALA A 29 5.00 2.62 -4.16
CA ALA A 29 4.61 2.60 -2.77
C ALA A 29 3.09 2.45 -2.60
N ILE A 30 2.64 2.12 -1.38
CA ILE A 30 1.21 2.05 -1.05
C ILE A 30 0.48 3.37 -1.26
N THR A 31 1.14 4.47 -0.89
CA THR A 31 0.64 5.83 -1.11
C THR A 31 0.52 6.16 -2.60
N SER A 32 1.55 5.87 -3.39
CA SER A 32 1.51 6.16 -4.83
C SER A 32 0.45 5.31 -5.52
N TRP A 33 0.31 4.04 -5.17
CA TRP A 33 -0.78 3.16 -5.64
C TRP A 33 -2.17 3.70 -5.31
N ALA A 34 -2.41 4.12 -4.06
CA ALA A 34 -3.71 4.66 -3.67
C ALA A 34 -4.02 5.94 -4.44
N GLN A 35 -3.01 6.80 -4.61
CA GLN A 35 -3.18 8.07 -5.30
C GLN A 35 -3.44 7.91 -6.81
N ILE A 36 -2.74 7.00 -7.50
CA ILE A 36 -3.05 6.71 -8.91
C ILE A 36 -4.42 6.07 -9.06
N GLY A 37 -4.84 5.25 -8.09
CA GLY A 37 -6.20 4.70 -8.07
C GLY A 37 -7.26 5.80 -7.95
N HIS A 38 -6.99 6.85 -7.16
CA HIS A 38 -7.85 8.02 -7.04
C HIS A 38 -7.85 8.89 -8.32
N MET A 39 -6.68 9.11 -8.92
CA MET A 39 -6.51 10.00 -10.08
C MET A 39 -6.87 9.37 -11.42
N LYS A 40 -6.97 8.02 -11.50
CA LYS A 40 -7.30 7.31 -12.74
C LYS A 40 -8.56 7.83 -13.45
N ASP A 41 -9.59 8.21 -12.70
CA ASP A 41 -10.86 8.69 -13.29
C ASP A 41 -10.83 10.19 -13.63
N LYS A 42 -9.74 10.89 -13.28
CA LYS A 42 -9.57 12.34 -13.44
C LYS A 42 -8.55 12.72 -14.52
N LEU A 43 -7.72 11.79 -14.96
CA LEU A 43 -6.62 12.01 -15.90
C LEU A 43 -6.70 11.02 -17.07
N ILE A 44 -6.15 11.42 -18.21
CA ILE A 44 -5.96 10.54 -19.36
C ILE A 44 -4.75 9.63 -19.08
N ASP A 45 -4.79 8.37 -19.56
CA ASP A 45 -3.76 7.34 -19.31
C ASP A 45 -2.31 7.85 -19.50
N ASP A 46 -2.05 8.61 -20.58
CA ASP A 46 -0.71 9.08 -20.93
C ASP A 46 -0.13 10.08 -19.91
N ASP A 47 -1.00 10.87 -19.28
CA ASP A 47 -0.61 11.81 -18.22
C ASP A 47 -0.63 11.16 -16.84
N LEU A 48 -1.37 10.07 -16.66
CA LEU A 48 -1.40 9.30 -15.42
C LEU A 48 -0.03 8.70 -15.08
N ILE A 49 0.72 8.19 -16.07
CA ILE A 49 2.08 7.66 -15.85
C ILE A 49 3.07 8.78 -15.48
N LYS A 50 2.97 9.94 -16.14
CA LYS A 50 3.82 11.11 -15.82
C LYS A 50 3.53 11.60 -14.41
N TYR A 51 2.24 11.75 -14.07
CA TYR A 51 1.78 12.11 -12.73
C TYR A 51 2.29 11.13 -11.68
N TYR A 52 2.11 9.82 -11.92
CA TYR A 52 2.60 8.77 -11.04
C TYR A 52 4.10 8.89 -10.78
N THR A 53 4.89 9.09 -11.84
CA THR A 53 6.35 9.15 -11.73
C THR A 53 6.77 10.36 -10.91
N GLY A 54 6.23 11.55 -11.20
CA GLY A 54 6.51 12.76 -10.43
C GLY A 54 6.08 12.64 -8.98
N PHE A 55 4.86 12.14 -8.73
CA PHE A 55 4.35 11.95 -7.37
C PHE A 55 5.20 10.96 -6.56
N SER A 56 5.60 9.85 -7.16
CA SER A 56 6.36 8.80 -6.47
C SER A 56 7.78 9.24 -6.15
N VAL A 57 8.45 9.95 -7.08
CA VAL A 57 9.78 10.53 -6.82
C VAL A 57 9.71 11.58 -5.70
N SER A 58 8.70 12.45 -5.71
CA SER A 58 8.50 13.44 -4.65
C SER A 58 8.34 12.77 -3.28
N ILE A 59 7.46 11.76 -3.16
CA ILE A 59 7.29 11.03 -1.90
C ILE A 59 8.58 10.34 -1.48
N PHE A 60 9.30 9.73 -2.41
CA PHE A 60 10.57 9.07 -2.10
C PHE A 60 11.58 10.07 -1.53
N MET A 61 11.72 11.24 -2.16
CA MET A 61 12.60 12.31 -1.67
C MET A 61 12.16 12.80 -0.29
N PHE A 62 10.87 13.10 -0.10
CA PHE A 62 10.35 13.52 1.21
C PHE A 62 10.57 12.45 2.28
N GLY A 63 10.35 11.18 1.96
CA GLY A 63 10.60 10.05 2.83
C GLY A 63 12.06 9.97 3.26
N MET A 64 12.99 10.04 2.29
CA MET A 64 14.43 10.03 2.56
C MET A 64 14.86 11.22 3.43
N THR A 65 14.40 12.43 3.09
CA THR A 65 14.71 13.63 3.89
C THR A 65 14.11 13.55 5.29
N GLY A 66 12.89 13.02 5.43
CA GLY A 66 12.23 12.83 6.72
C GLY A 66 12.96 11.82 7.59
N THR A 67 13.44 10.72 7.00
CA THR A 67 14.29 9.73 7.70
C THR A 67 15.61 10.35 8.14
N LEU A 68 16.27 11.13 7.28
CA LEU A 68 17.52 11.82 7.65
C LEU A 68 17.29 12.81 8.81
N ILE A 69 16.25 13.63 8.72
CA ILE A 69 15.90 14.55 9.81
C ILE A 69 15.62 13.77 11.09
N GLY A 70 14.77 12.74 11.02
CA GLY A 70 14.41 11.88 12.14
C GLY A 70 15.60 11.19 12.80
N PHE A 71 16.63 10.82 12.02
CA PHE A 71 17.88 10.27 12.53
C PHE A 71 18.63 11.26 13.42
N TYR A 72 18.71 12.53 13.03
CA TYR A 72 19.45 13.55 13.80
C TYR A 72 18.69 14.08 15.02
N ILE A 73 17.35 14.14 14.95
CA ILE A 73 16.53 14.67 16.06
C ILE A 73 15.97 13.57 16.96
N GLY A 74 16.21 12.29 16.65
CA GLY A 74 15.60 11.15 17.33
C GLY A 74 15.82 11.15 18.84
N ASP A 75 17.02 11.50 19.28
CA ASP A 75 17.40 11.55 20.70
C ASP A 75 16.74 12.70 21.48
N ILE A 76 16.20 13.69 20.76
CA ILE A 76 15.53 14.88 21.33
C ILE A 76 14.03 14.61 21.51
N ILE A 77 13.46 13.68 20.75
CA ILE A 77 12.02 13.39 20.77
C ILE A 77 11.66 12.54 21.98
N SER A 78 10.59 12.90 22.68
CA SER A 78 10.12 12.11 23.82
C SER A 78 9.64 10.70 23.42
N ASN A 79 9.83 9.74 24.31
CA ASN A 79 9.34 8.36 24.12
C ASN A 79 7.82 8.28 23.91
N GLU A 80 7.05 9.25 24.38
CA GLU A 80 5.61 9.34 24.14
C GLU A 80 5.31 9.67 22.68
N ILE A 81 6.00 10.66 22.11
CA ILE A 81 5.83 11.05 20.71
C ILE A 81 6.26 9.91 19.79
N LEU A 82 7.39 9.25 20.06
CA LEU A 82 7.86 8.11 19.26
C LEU A 82 6.82 6.97 19.22
N ARG A 83 6.18 6.66 20.35
CA ARG A 83 5.11 5.65 20.40
C ARG A 83 3.94 6.03 19.50
N ILE A 84 3.50 7.28 19.52
CA ILE A 84 2.42 7.76 18.63
C ILE A 84 2.85 7.62 17.16
N LEU A 85 4.06 8.05 16.81
CA LEU A 85 4.59 8.00 15.45
C LEU A 85 4.61 6.57 14.88
N ILE A 86 5.00 5.59 15.69
CA ILE A 86 5.05 4.17 15.26
C ILE A 86 3.65 3.68 14.85
N PHE A 87 2.58 4.13 15.51
CA PHE A 87 1.21 3.76 15.16
C PHE A 87 0.65 4.49 13.92
N ILE A 88 1.20 5.65 13.55
CA ILE A 88 0.74 6.40 12.37
C ILE A 88 0.88 5.54 11.10
N THR A 89 2.00 4.84 10.93
CA THR A 89 2.26 4.03 9.73
C THR A 89 1.23 2.92 9.51
N PRO A 90 0.97 2.00 10.45
CA PRO A 90 -0.03 0.95 10.27
C PRO A 90 -1.46 1.52 10.13
N LEU A 91 -1.82 2.58 10.87
CA LEU A 91 -3.13 3.22 10.73
C LEU A 91 -3.31 3.86 9.36
N TYR A 92 -2.29 4.55 8.86
CA TYR A 92 -2.30 5.16 7.54
C TYR A 92 -2.46 4.11 6.44
N ILE A 93 -1.68 3.02 6.51
CA ILE A 93 -1.80 1.89 5.58
C ILE A 93 -3.21 1.28 5.64
N LEU A 94 -3.75 1.06 6.85
CA LEU A 94 -5.09 0.54 7.04
C LEU A 94 -6.13 1.42 6.33
N LEU A 95 -6.09 2.73 6.56
CA LEU A 95 -7.01 3.69 5.95
C LEU A 95 -6.91 3.70 4.41
N LEU A 96 -5.70 3.61 3.85
CA LEU A 96 -5.52 3.54 2.40
C LEU A 96 -6.14 2.28 1.79
N VAL A 97 -5.98 1.13 2.43
CA VAL A 97 -6.49 -0.14 1.89
C VAL A 97 -8.02 -0.24 2.05
N VAL A 98 -8.57 0.24 3.17
CA VAL A 98 -10.03 0.31 3.39
C VAL A 98 -10.70 1.22 2.36
N ASN A 99 -10.05 2.32 1.98
CA ASN A 99 -10.55 3.25 0.95
C ASN A 99 -10.24 2.81 -0.50
N SER A 100 -9.57 1.68 -0.69
CA SER A 100 -9.23 1.22 -2.04
C SER A 100 -10.46 0.93 -2.90
N LYS A 101 -10.38 1.11 -4.22
CA LYS A 101 -11.51 0.82 -5.12
C LYS A 101 -11.79 -0.68 -5.28
N GLU A 102 -10.79 -1.52 -5.05
CA GLU A 102 -10.88 -2.96 -5.23
C GLU A 102 -11.55 -3.63 -4.03
N THR A 103 -12.73 -4.23 -4.23
CA THR A 103 -13.47 -4.96 -3.19
C THR A 103 -12.63 -6.06 -2.54
N PHE A 104 -11.78 -6.74 -3.32
CA PHE A 104 -10.85 -7.76 -2.82
C PHE A 104 -9.96 -7.23 -1.69
N ASN A 105 -9.39 -6.03 -1.86
CA ASN A 105 -8.49 -5.44 -0.88
C ASN A 105 -9.21 -5.08 0.42
N LYS A 106 -10.43 -4.53 0.31
CA LYS A 106 -11.27 -4.24 1.47
C LYS A 106 -11.58 -5.50 2.27
N ILE A 107 -12.11 -6.53 1.60
CA ILE A 107 -12.48 -7.79 2.25
C ILE A 107 -11.26 -8.45 2.91
N SER A 108 -10.10 -8.43 2.24
CA SER A 108 -8.86 -8.98 2.78
C SER A 108 -8.46 -8.34 4.12
N VAL A 109 -8.56 -7.00 4.22
CA VAL A 109 -8.23 -6.27 5.44
C VAL A 109 -9.25 -6.51 6.55
N TYR A 110 -10.55 -6.49 6.23
CA TYR A 110 -11.59 -6.77 7.23
C TYR A 110 -11.46 -8.18 7.81
N LEU A 111 -11.27 -9.18 6.96
CA LEU A 111 -11.07 -10.57 7.40
C LEU A 111 -9.76 -10.74 8.16
N GLY A 112 -8.66 -10.17 7.67
CA GLY A 112 -7.37 -10.23 8.35
C GLY A 112 -7.40 -9.57 9.73
N GLY A 113 -8.10 -8.44 9.87
CA GLY A 113 -8.31 -7.75 11.15
C GLY A 113 -9.12 -8.58 12.13
N LEU A 114 -10.23 -9.20 11.70
CA LEU A 114 -11.03 -10.10 12.53
C LEU A 114 -10.23 -11.34 12.97
N LEU A 115 -9.52 -11.97 12.02
CA LEU A 115 -8.73 -13.16 12.30
C LEU A 115 -7.55 -12.88 13.22
N VAL A 116 -7.01 -11.65 13.24
CA VAL A 116 -5.92 -11.30 14.17
C VAL A 116 -6.39 -11.39 15.62
N ILE A 117 -7.61 -10.96 15.93
CA ILE A 117 -8.19 -11.03 17.29
C ILE A 117 -8.29 -12.49 17.74
N ILE A 118 -8.65 -13.38 16.81
CA ILE A 118 -8.80 -14.82 17.07
C ILE A 118 -7.45 -15.51 17.24
N PHE A 119 -6.45 -15.17 16.41
CA PHE A 119 -5.14 -15.83 16.42
C PHE A 119 -4.15 -15.24 17.43
N TYR A 120 -4.34 -14.01 17.89
CA TYR A 120 -3.43 -13.35 18.83
C TYR A 120 -3.16 -14.16 20.11
N PRO A 121 -4.16 -14.75 20.79
CA PRO A 121 -3.92 -15.56 21.99
C PRO A 121 -3.09 -16.83 21.74
N ILE A 122 -3.06 -17.32 20.49
CA ILE A 122 -2.44 -18.61 20.12
C ILE A 122 -1.03 -18.39 19.59
N ALA A 123 -0.84 -17.37 18.75
CA ALA A 123 0.38 -17.15 17.97
C ALA A 123 1.12 -15.85 18.33
N GLY A 124 0.60 -15.04 19.24
CA GLY A 124 1.23 -13.77 19.66
C GLY A 124 1.47 -12.84 18.46
N THR A 125 2.72 -12.39 18.27
CA THR A 125 3.10 -11.49 17.16
C THR A 125 2.94 -12.12 15.78
N TRP A 126 3.01 -13.45 15.65
CA TRP A 126 2.81 -14.17 14.39
C TRP A 126 1.36 -14.14 13.91
N SER A 127 0.41 -13.81 14.80
CA SER A 127 -1.00 -13.70 14.46
C SER A 127 -1.27 -12.75 13.30
N ILE A 128 -0.52 -11.64 13.18
CA ILE A 128 -0.66 -10.66 12.10
C ILE A 128 -0.33 -11.29 10.74
N LEU A 129 0.74 -12.07 10.67
CA LEU A 129 1.14 -12.76 9.44
C LEU A 129 0.13 -13.84 9.07
N ILE A 130 -0.25 -14.67 10.04
CA ILE A 130 -1.20 -15.77 9.86
C ILE A 130 -2.56 -15.21 9.42
N SER A 131 -3.09 -14.22 10.14
CA SER A 131 -4.36 -13.60 9.82
C SER A 131 -4.34 -12.92 8.46
N GLY A 132 -3.21 -12.30 8.06
CA GLY A 132 -3.03 -11.73 6.74
C GLY A 132 -3.12 -12.77 5.62
N ILE A 133 -2.44 -13.91 5.79
CA ILE A 133 -2.46 -15.01 4.82
C ILE A 133 -3.88 -15.60 4.70
N PHE A 134 -4.50 -15.95 5.84
CA PHE A 134 -5.85 -16.52 5.84
C PHE A 134 -6.90 -15.52 5.35
N GLY A 135 -6.85 -14.27 5.82
CA GLY A 135 -7.78 -13.21 5.42
C GLY A 135 -7.71 -12.90 3.92
N GLY A 136 -6.51 -12.78 3.37
CA GLY A 136 -6.31 -12.60 1.93
C GLY A 136 -6.76 -13.81 1.10
N SER A 137 -6.50 -15.03 1.58
CA SER A 137 -6.90 -16.26 0.90
C SER A 137 -8.42 -16.43 0.86
N ILE A 138 -9.11 -16.18 1.98
CA ILE A 138 -10.58 -16.22 2.05
C ILE A 138 -11.18 -15.11 1.16
N ALA A 139 -10.63 -13.90 1.20
CA ALA A 139 -11.07 -12.80 0.35
C ALA A 139 -10.93 -13.11 -1.14
N LEU A 140 -9.86 -13.83 -1.53
CA LEU A 140 -9.64 -14.27 -2.91
C LEU A 140 -10.76 -15.22 -3.34
N LEU A 141 -11.06 -16.22 -2.52
CA LEU A 141 -12.11 -17.21 -2.81
C LEU A 141 -13.49 -16.57 -2.92
N LEU A 142 -13.82 -15.64 -2.01
CA LEU A 142 -15.09 -14.91 -2.03
C LEU A 142 -15.20 -14.01 -3.26
N THR A 143 -14.17 -13.22 -3.55
CA THR A 143 -14.20 -12.28 -4.68
C THR A 143 -14.19 -13.01 -6.03
N TYR A 144 -13.51 -14.16 -6.12
CA TYR A 144 -13.54 -15.01 -7.31
C TYR A 144 -14.94 -15.56 -7.59
N LYS A 145 -15.66 -16.01 -6.54
CA LYS A 145 -17.04 -16.48 -6.67
C LYS A 145 -18.03 -15.37 -7.05
N LEU A 146 -17.80 -14.13 -6.59
CA LEU A 146 -18.67 -12.98 -6.90
C LEU A 146 -18.50 -12.44 -8.34
N LYS A 147 -17.38 -12.75 -9.01
CA LYS A 147 -17.12 -12.34 -10.40
C LYS A 147 -17.60 -13.36 -11.44
N LYS A 148 -18.04 -14.54 -11.01
CA LYS A 148 -18.54 -15.63 -11.85
C LYS A 148 -20.06 -15.59 -11.88
#